data_AF-A0A1A6GFM0-F1
#
_entry.id   AF-A0A1A6GFM0-F1
#
_cell.length_a   1.000
_cell.length_b   1.000
_cell.length_c   1.000
_cell.angle_alpha   90.00
_cell.angle_beta   90.00
_cell.angle_gamma   90.00
#
_symmetry.space_group_name_H-M   'P 1'
#
loop_
_entity.id
_entity.type
_entity.pdbx_description
1 polymer ?
#
loop_
_entity_poly.entity_id
_entity_poly.type
_entity_poly.pdbx_seq_one_letter_code
_entity_poly.pdbx_strand_id
1 'polypeptide(L)'
;MTLGAPGSPITKMVSVGGRLWCGCQNRVLVLSPDTLQLEHTFYVGQDSSRSVACMVDSSLGVWMTLKGSAHVCLYHPDTFEQLAEVDVTPPVHRMLA
;
A
#
# COMPACT_ATOMS: atom_id res chain seq x y z
N MET A 1 2.18 -13.10 -18.23
CA MET A 1 1.25 -12.46 -17.27
C MET A 1 1.44 -10.97 -17.35
N THR A 2 0.37 -10.18 -17.47
CA THR A 2 0.46 -8.71 -17.46
C THR A 2 -0.05 -8.22 -16.11
N LEU A 3 0.77 -7.47 -15.38
CA LEU A 3 0.42 -6.90 -14.09
C LEU A 3 -0.02 -5.45 -14.29
N GLY A 4 -1.26 -5.16 -13.91
CA GLY A 4 -1.94 -3.90 -14.23
C GLY A 4 -2.65 -3.93 -15.59
N ALA A 5 -3.73 -3.15 -15.70
CA ALA A 5 -4.43 -2.87 -16.95
C ALA A 5 -3.89 -1.59 -17.60
N PRO A 6 -4.09 -1.37 -18.92
CA PRO A 6 -3.84 -0.07 -19.55
C PRO A 6 -4.53 1.05 -18.76
N GLY A 7 -3.75 2.03 -18.27
CA GLY A 7 -4.24 3.10 -17.38
C GLY A 7 -4.05 2.85 -15.88
N SER A 8 -3.50 1.71 -15.48
CA SER A 8 -3.20 1.35 -14.08
C SER A 8 -1.80 0.76 -13.96
N PRO A 9 -0.74 1.59 -14.06
CA PRO A 9 0.63 1.09 -13.99
C PRO A 9 0.97 0.62 -12.56
N ILE A 10 1.94 -0.29 -12.48
CA ILE A 10 2.65 -0.54 -11.21
C ILE A 10 3.47 0.71 -10.89
N THR A 11 3.22 1.30 -9.72
CA THR A 11 3.84 2.58 -9.29
C THR A 11 4.77 2.42 -8.10
N LYS A 12 4.70 1.29 -7.40
CA LYS A 12 5.56 0.91 -6.28
C LYS A 12 5.81 -0.57 -6.28
N MET A 13 6.96 -0.96 -5.77
CA MET A 13 7.37 -2.34 -5.62
C MET A 13 8.29 -2.46 -4.40
N VAL A 14 8.04 -3.41 -3.51
CA VAL A 14 8.90 -3.70 -2.36
C VAL A 14 8.95 -5.21 -2.11
N SER A 15 10.10 -5.70 -1.64
CA SER A 15 10.23 -7.09 -1.19
C SER A 15 9.76 -7.20 0.26
N VAL A 16 8.91 -8.19 0.55
CA VAL A 16 8.31 -8.41 1.88
C VAL A 16 8.26 -9.91 2.15
N GLY A 17 9.02 -10.39 3.13
CA GLY A 17 8.96 -11.79 3.58
C GLY A 17 9.02 -12.82 2.44
N GLY A 18 9.95 -12.64 1.50
CA GLY A 18 10.12 -13.54 0.34
C GLY A 18 9.13 -13.33 -0.82
N ARG A 19 8.21 -12.36 -0.72
CA ARG A 19 7.26 -11.99 -1.77
C ARG A 19 7.56 -10.61 -2.34
N LEU A 20 7.03 -10.34 -3.53
CA LEU A 20 7.09 -9.04 -4.19
C LEU A 20 5.73 -8.36 -4.12
N TRP A 21 5.64 -7.25 -3.40
CA TRP A 21 4.42 -6.46 -3.30
C TRP A 21 4.48 -5.32 -4.31
N CYS A 22 3.45 -5.20 -5.15
CA CYS A 22 3.37 -4.22 -6.23
C CYS A 22 2.13 -3.33 -6.07
N GLY A 23 2.32 -2.01 -5.97
CA GLY A 23 1.23 -1.04 -5.88
C GLY A 23 0.69 -0.65 -7.26
N CYS A 24 -0.62 -0.81 -7.48
CA CYS A 24 -1.32 -0.55 -8.73
C CYS A 24 -2.68 0.10 -8.45
N GLN A 25 -2.85 1.40 -8.76
CA GLN A 25 -3.96 2.19 -8.19
C GLN A 25 -3.99 2.00 -6.67
N ASN A 26 -5.16 1.80 -6.06
CA ASN A 26 -5.27 1.54 -4.62
C ASN A 26 -5.08 0.06 -4.27
N ARG A 27 -4.65 -0.77 -5.22
CA ARG A 27 -4.44 -2.20 -5.01
C ARG A 27 -2.98 -2.51 -4.72
N VAL A 28 -2.77 -3.55 -3.95
CA VAL A 28 -1.49 -4.23 -3.79
C VAL A 28 -1.61 -5.62 -4.38
N LEU A 29 -0.75 -5.93 -5.35
CA LEU A 29 -0.59 -7.25 -5.96
C LEU A 29 0.61 -7.92 -5.28
N VAL A 30 0.42 -9.13 -4.74
CA VAL A 30 1.48 -9.88 -4.06
C VAL A 30 1.88 -11.05 -4.94
N LEU A 31 3.17 -11.14 -5.26
CA LEU A 31 3.70 -12.15 -6.17
C LEU A 31 4.83 -12.96 -5.55
N SER A 32 4.94 -14.21 -6.00
CA SER A 32 6.17 -15.00 -5.86
C SER A 32 7.24 -14.43 -6.80
N PRO A 33 8.43 -14.02 -6.32
CA PRO A 33 9.52 -13.57 -7.18
C PRO A 33 10.11 -14.71 -8.03
N ASP A 34 10.03 -15.95 -7.56
CA ASP A 34 10.59 -17.11 -8.25
C ASP A 34 9.72 -17.56 -9.42
N THR A 35 8.40 -17.56 -9.23
CA THR A 35 7.45 -18.07 -10.24
C THR A 35 6.75 -16.96 -11.02
N LEU A 36 6.85 -15.71 -10.55
CA LEU A 36 6.14 -14.54 -11.07
C LEU A 36 4.60 -14.70 -11.06
N GLN A 37 4.08 -15.63 -10.25
CA GLN A 37 2.64 -15.83 -10.09
C GLN A 37 2.06 -14.86 -9.07
N LEU A 38 0.85 -14.38 -9.35
CA LEU A 38 0.05 -13.60 -8.41
C LEU A 38 -0.51 -14.52 -7.32
N GLU A 39 -0.10 -14.28 -6.08
CA GLU A 39 -0.54 -15.04 -4.92
C GLU A 39 -1.73 -14.38 -4.23
N HIS A 40 -1.74 -13.05 -4.17
CA HIS A 40 -2.79 -12.30 -3.48
C HIS A 40 -3.04 -10.91 -4.07
N THR A 41 -4.22 -10.36 -3.81
CA THR A 41 -4.56 -8.98 -4.13
C THR A 41 -5.46 -8.40 -3.05
N PHE A 42 -5.09 -7.23 -2.53
CA PHE A 42 -5.92 -6.50 -1.57
C PHE A 42 -5.95 -5.00 -1.90
N TYR A 43 -6.88 -4.30 -1.25
CA TYR A 43 -7.10 -2.87 -1.45
C TYR A 43 -6.62 -2.08 -0.24
N VAL A 44 -6.00 -0.94 -0.50
CA VAL A 44 -5.62 0.05 0.49
C VAL A 44 -6.67 1.15 0.46
N GLY A 45 -7.28 1.44 1.60
CA GLY A 45 -8.39 2.39 1.72
C GLY A 45 -9.62 2.05 0.86
N GLN A 46 -10.59 2.97 0.83
CA GLN A 46 -11.86 2.78 0.12
C GLN A 46 -11.91 3.48 -1.25
N ASP A 47 -11.03 4.45 -1.51
CA ASP A 47 -11.02 5.25 -2.74
C ASP A 47 -10.16 4.60 -3.83
N SER A 48 -10.82 3.94 -4.78
CA SER A 48 -10.17 3.23 -5.88
C SER A 48 -9.50 4.13 -6.91
N SER A 49 -9.77 5.44 -6.89
CA SER A 49 -9.15 6.39 -7.81
C SER A 49 -7.72 6.79 -7.40
N ARG A 50 -7.35 6.56 -6.14
CA ARG A 50 -6.03 6.93 -5.62
C ARG A 50 -5.01 5.83 -5.88
N SER A 51 -3.78 6.22 -6.18
CA SER A 51 -2.67 5.26 -6.31
C SER A 51 -1.89 5.12 -5.02
N VAL A 52 -1.34 3.93 -4.76
CA VAL A 52 -0.32 3.74 -3.70
C VAL A 52 0.84 4.70 -3.96
N ALA A 53 1.06 5.62 -3.03
CA ALA A 53 2.08 6.65 -3.14
C ALA A 53 3.39 6.23 -2.49
N CYS A 54 3.34 5.47 -1.39
CA CYS A 54 4.51 4.94 -0.70
C CYS A 54 4.22 3.55 -0.14
N MET A 55 5.26 2.71 -0.06
CA MET A 55 5.21 1.36 0.50
C MET A 55 6.60 1.04 1.06
N VAL A 56 6.68 0.71 2.36
CA VAL A 56 7.94 0.49 3.08
C VAL A 56 7.78 -0.71 4.00
N ASP A 57 8.68 -1.68 3.85
CA ASP A 57 8.77 -2.83 4.75
C ASP A 57 9.45 -2.45 6.09
N SER A 58 8.99 -3.04 7.18
CA SER A 58 9.52 -2.82 8.52
C SER A 58 9.33 -4.06 9.40
N SER A 59 9.95 -4.09 10.58
CA SER A 59 9.80 -5.20 11.52
C SER A 59 8.37 -5.41 12.03
N LEU A 60 7.48 -4.42 11.90
CA LEU A 60 6.08 -4.51 12.32
C LEU A 60 5.11 -4.88 11.18
N GLY A 61 5.62 -4.94 9.94
CA GLY A 61 4.84 -5.09 8.73
C GLY A 61 5.09 -3.97 7.71
N VAL A 62 4.18 -3.83 6.76
CA VAL A 62 4.37 -2.93 5.61
C VAL A 62 3.56 -1.66 5.79
N TRP A 63 4.24 -0.52 5.87
CA TRP A 63 3.61 0.79 5.91
C TRP A 63 3.30 1.28 4.52
N MET A 64 2.08 1.80 4.32
CA MET A 64 1.60 2.30 3.04
C MET A 64 0.77 3.56 3.17
N THR A 65 0.75 4.36 2.10
CA THR A 65 -0.17 5.50 1.98
C THR A 65 -0.62 5.67 0.53
N LEU A 66 -1.83 6.18 0.36
CA LEU A 66 -2.39 6.56 -0.94
C LEU A 66 -2.05 8.01 -1.29
N LYS A 67 -1.97 8.32 -2.59
CA LYS A 67 -1.73 9.67 -3.08
C LYS A 67 -2.81 10.63 -2.55
N GLY A 68 -2.38 11.72 -1.92
CA GLY A 68 -3.28 12.72 -1.33
C GLY A 68 -4.04 12.26 -0.07
N SER A 69 -3.63 11.14 0.54
CA SER A 69 -4.15 10.71 1.84
C SER A 69 -3.38 11.39 2.97
N ALA A 70 -4.09 11.74 4.05
CA ALA A 70 -3.49 12.05 5.34
C ALA A 70 -3.29 10.78 6.20
N HIS A 71 -3.79 9.62 5.74
CA HIS A 71 -3.68 8.36 6.47
C HIS A 71 -2.45 7.57 5.99
N VAL A 72 -1.71 7.03 6.94
CA VAL A 72 -0.66 6.03 6.75
C VAL A 72 -1.08 4.77 7.49
N CYS A 73 -1.18 3.65 6.76
CA CYS A 73 -1.71 2.39 7.27
C CYS A 73 -0.59 1.34 7.35
N LEU A 74 -0.61 0.53 8.41
CA LEU A 74 0.28 -0.62 8.57
C LEU A 74 -0.47 -1.90 8.21
N TYR A 75 0.15 -2.76 7.39
CA TYR A 75 -0.42 -4.05 6.98
C TYR A 75 0.44 -5.22 7.41
N HIS A 76 -0.21 -6.30 7.85
CA HIS A 76 0.48 -7.55 8.18
C HIS A 76 1.00 -8.22 6.90
N PRO A 77 2.26 -8.68 6.87
CA PRO A 77 2.85 -9.25 5.65
C PRO A 77 2.20 -10.58 5.22
N ASP A 78 1.73 -11.40 6.17
CA ASP A 78 1.11 -12.69 5.86
C ASP A 78 -0.41 -12.67 5.72
N THR A 79 -1.14 -12.02 6.64
CA THR A 79 -2.60 -11.98 6.60
C THR A 79 -3.15 -10.87 5.71
N PHE A 80 -2.30 -9.90 5.32
CA PHE A 80 -2.68 -8.71 4.55
C PHE A 80 -3.71 -7.80 5.22
N GLU A 81 -4.00 -8.04 6.51
CA GLU A 81 -4.93 -7.25 7.28
C GLU A 81 -4.29 -5.92 7.70
N GLN A 82 -5.11 -4.87 7.75
CA GLN A 82 -4.70 -3.59 8.30
C GLN A 82 -4.58 -3.70 9.82
N LEU A 83 -3.37 -3.48 10.34
CA LEU A 83 -3.06 -3.56 11.76
C LEU A 83 -3.23 -2.22 12.47
N ALA A 84 -2.92 -1.12 11.78
CA ALA A 84 -2.97 0.23 12.36
C ALA A 84 -3.17 1.28 11.27
N GLU A 85 -3.60 2.47 11.71
CA GLU A 85 -3.70 3.67 10.88
C GLU A 85 -3.27 4.90 11.69
N VAL A 86 -2.54 5.80 11.04
CA VAL A 86 -2.10 7.07 11.60
C VAL A 86 -2.59 8.20 10.68
N ASP A 87 -3.32 9.16 11.24
CA ASP A 87 -3.66 10.42 10.57
C ASP A 87 -2.53 11.44 10.82
N VAL A 88 -1.91 11.92 9.74
CA VAL A 88 -0.83 12.92 9.79
C VAL A 88 -1.32 14.35 9.55
N THR A 89 -2.64 14.59 9.56
CA THR A 89 -3.20 15.93 9.51
C THR A 89 -2.69 16.76 10.69
N PRO A 90 -2.13 17.97 10.47
CA PRO A 90 -1.66 18.80 11.56
C PRO A 90 -2.81 19.22 12.48
N PRO A 91 -2.63 19.20 13.81
CA PRO A 91 -3.63 19.70 14.74
C PRO A 91 -3.90 21.20 14.53
N VAL A 92 -5.13 21.57 14.16
CA VAL A 92 -5.52 22.96 13.82
C VAL A 92 -5.71 23.86 15.07
N HIS A 93 -5.33 23.44 16.28
CA HIS A 93 -5.78 24.09 17.53
C HIS A 93 -4.92 25.25 18.08
N ARG A 94 -4.03 25.91 17.31
CA ARG A 94 -3.29 27.11 17.79
C ARG A 94 -3.04 28.20 16.74
N MET A 95 -4.03 28.53 15.90
CA MET A 95 -3.88 29.66 14.97
C MET A 95 -4.95 30.75 15.07
N LEU A 96 -5.75 30.76 16.13
CA LEU A 96 -6.60 31.91 16.46
C LEU A 96 -6.54 32.14 17.98
N ALA A 97 -5.52 32.86 18.42
CA ALA A 97 -5.49 33.59 19.69
C ALA A 97 -5.00 35.01 19.40
#